data_AF-A0A7C3JLH0-F1
#
_entry.id   AF-A0A7C3JLH0-F1
#
_cell.length_a   1.000
_cell.length_b   1.000
_cell.length_c   1.000
_cell.angle_alpha   90.00
_cell.angle_beta   90.00
_cell.angle_gamma   90.00
#
_symmetry.space_group_name_H-M   'P 1'
#
loop_
_entity.id
_entity.type
_entity.pdbx_description
1 polymer ?
#
loop_
_entity_poly.entity_id
_entity_poly.type
_entity_poly.pdbx_seq_one_letter_code
_entity_poly.pdbx_strand_id
1 'polypeptide(L)' 'MDFYRAIGYFSGLLIVRPDIEESSLIPTAALVHLLDAILCAVIANHSRRNVIGWTLGGLIGGIWALGALFLLPERKTART' A
#
# COMPACT_ATOMS: atom_id res chain seq x y z
N MET A 1 8.48 20.32 -9.07
CA MET A 1 8.62 19.14 -8.19
C MET A 1 8.75 17.94 -9.10
N ASP A 2 9.90 17.25 -9.05
CA ASP A 2 10.19 16.16 -9.97
C ASP A 2 9.20 15.02 -9.79
N PHE A 3 8.52 14.63 -10.87
CA PHE A 3 7.51 13.57 -10.88
C PHE A 3 8.04 12.26 -10.28
N TYR A 4 9.32 11.96 -10.52
CA TYR A 4 10.04 10.82 -9.94
C TYR A 4 10.17 10.89 -8.42
N ARG A 5 10.38 12.08 -7.86
CA ARG A 5 10.39 12.28 -6.41
C ARG A 5 9.01 12.09 -5.80
N ALA A 6 7.96 12.51 -6.48
CA ALA A 6 6.59 12.29 -6.03
C ALA A 6 6.25 10.79 -5.97
N ILE A 7 6.60 10.02 -7.01
CA ILE A 7 6.41 8.56 -7.05
C ILE A 7 7.24 7.88 -5.95
N GLY A 8 8.53 8.21 -5.84
CA GLY A 8 9.40 7.61 -4.84
C GLY A 8 8.96 7.88 -3.40
N TYR A 9 8.35 9.03 -3.13
CA TYR A 9 7.80 9.36 -1.81
C TYR A 9 6.47 8.65 -1.56
N PHE A 10 5.60 8.61 -2.58
CA PHE A 10 4.28 7.99 -2.50
C PHE A 10 4.35 6.48 -2.26
N SER A 11 5.33 5.80 -2.86
CA SER A 11 5.62 4.38 -2.64
C SER A 11 6.51 4.10 -1.42
N GLY A 12 6.99 5.13 -0.71
CA GLY A 12 7.92 5.01 0.42
C GLY A 12 9.37 4.63 0.03
N LEU A 13 9.65 4.42 -1.26
CA LEU A 13 10.94 3.99 -1.78
C LEU A 13 12.08 4.96 -1.45
N LEU A 14 11.84 6.27 -1.55
CA LEU A 14 12.84 7.30 -1.27
C LEU A 14 13.22 7.37 0.22
N ILE A 15 12.37 6.84 1.11
CA ILE A 15 12.68 6.73 2.54
C ILE A 15 13.68 5.59 2.78
N VAL A 16 13.57 4.50 2.01
CA VAL A 16 14.41 3.32 2.14
C VAL A 16 15.73 3.48 1.38
N ARG A 17 15.68 4.03 0.17
CA ARG A 17 16.85 4.18 -0.70
C ARG A 17 16.74 5.46 -1.54
N PRO A 18 17.35 6.57 -1.09
CA PRO A 18 17.28 7.85 -1.79
C PRO A 18 18.05 7.87 -3.12
N ASP A 19 19.06 7.00 -3.28
CA ASP A 19 19.95 6.94 -4.46
C ASP A 19 19.50 5.89 -5.50
N ILE A 20 18.19 5.73 -5.71
CA ILE A 20 17.67 4.83 -6.74
C ILE A 20 17.80 5.47 -8.12
N GLU A 21 18.39 4.72 -9.05
CA GLU A 21 18.49 5.08 -10.46
C GLU A 21 17.09 5.19 -11.07
N GLU A 22 16.82 6.27 -11.80
CA GLU A 22 15.47 6.62 -12.29
C GLU A 22 14.83 5.52 -13.16
N SER A 23 15.66 4.77 -13.89
CA SER A 23 15.27 3.62 -14.71
C SER A 23 14.66 2.48 -13.91
N SER A 24 15.06 2.34 -12.64
CA SER A 24 14.60 1.29 -11.72
C SER A 24 13.48 1.76 -10.78
N LEU A 25 13.26 3.07 -10.65
CA LEU A 25 12.32 3.64 -9.70
C LEU A 25 10.86 3.23 -9.98
N ILE A 26 10.42 3.36 -11.24
CA ILE A 26 9.05 3.00 -11.66
C ILE A 26 8.75 1.51 -11.47
N PRO A 27 9.57 0.56 -11.95
CA PRO A 27 9.27 -0.86 -11.78
C PRO A 27 9.32 -1.29 -10.30
N THR A 28 10.22 -0.73 -9.50
CA THR A 28 10.24 -1.04 -8.06
C THR A 28 9.04 -0.45 -7.33
N ALA A 29 8.63 0.78 -7.65
CA ALA A 29 7.40 1.38 -7.12
C ALA A 29 6.15 0.56 -7.48
N ALA A 30 6.04 0.12 -8.74
CA ALA A 30 4.94 -0.73 -9.19
C ALA A 30 4.91 -2.07 -8.45
N LEU A 31 6.08 -2.69 -8.23
CA LEU A 31 6.18 -3.93 -7.45
C LEU A 31 5.76 -3.73 -6.00
N VAL A 32 6.18 -2.63 -5.36
CA VAL A 32 5.77 -2.31 -3.98
C VAL A 32 4.26 -2.15 -3.89
N HIS A 33 3.65 -1.38 -4.79
CA HIS A 33 2.19 -1.21 -4.82
C HIS A 33 1.44 -2.52 -5.06
N LEU A 34 2.00 -3.42 -5.89
CA LEU A 34 1.44 -4.75 -6.11
C LEU A 34 1.47 -5.59 -4.82
N LEU A 35 2.59 -5.55 -4.08
CA LEU A 35 2.72 -6.25 -2.80
C LEU A 35 1.77 -5.66 -1.76
N ASP A 36 1.64 -4.34 -1.69
CA ASP A 36 0.71 -3.65 -0.79
C ASP A 36 -0.75 -4.04 -1.10
N ALA A 37 -1.11 -4.16 -2.39
CA ALA A 37 -2.43 -4.63 -2.82
C ALA A 37 -2.72 -6.06 -2.32
N ILE A 38 -1.73 -6.96 -2.42
CA ILE A 38 -1.85 -8.35 -1.96
C ILE A 38 -2.01 -8.38 -0.44
N LEU A 39 -1.16 -7.66 0.30
CA LEU A 39 -1.21 -7.59 1.76
C LEU A 39 -2.54 -7.01 2.23
N CYS A 40 -3.02 -5.93 1.59
CA CYS A 40 -4.32 -5.36 1.89
C CYS A 40 -5.46 -6.35 1.63
N ALA A 41 -5.40 -7.11 0.54
CA ALA A 41 -6.39 -8.15 0.22
C ALA A 41 -6.43 -9.23 1.32
N VAL A 42 -5.26 -9.74 1.73
CA VAL A 42 -5.13 -10.80 2.74
C VAL A 42 -5.65 -10.33 4.10
N ILE A 43 -5.20 -9.15 4.56
CA ILE A 43 -5.60 -8.60 5.86
C ILE A 43 -7.10 -8.25 5.86
N ALA A 44 -7.61 -7.67 4.77
CA ALA A 44 -9.04 -7.37 4.65
C ALA A 44 -9.90 -8.64 4.66
N ASN A 45 -9.46 -9.71 3.99
CA ASN A 45 -10.15 -10.99 3.99
C ASN A 45 -10.19 -11.61 5.40
N HIS A 46 -9.04 -11.63 6.09
CA HIS A 46 -8.96 -12.13 7.47
C HIS A 46 -9.80 -11.29 8.46
N SER A 47 -9.85 -9.97 8.26
CA SER A 47 -10.59 -9.04 9.12
C SER A 47 -12.08 -8.93 8.79
N ARG A 48 -12.60 -9.77 7.87
CA ARG A 48 -13.98 -9.69 7.31
C ARG A 48 -14.36 -8.28 6.82
N ARG A 49 -13.40 -7.57 6.22
CA ARG A 49 -13.60 -6.27 5.55
C ARG A 49 -13.79 -6.46 4.05
N ASN A 50 -14.17 -5.40 3.34
CA ASN A 50 -14.31 -5.42 1.88
C ASN A 50 -12.94 -5.65 1.21
N VAL A 51 -12.69 -6.88 0.78
CA VAL A 51 -11.42 -7.29 0.14
C VAL A 51 -11.14 -6.41 -1.08
N ILE A 52 -12.09 -6.31 -2.01
CA ILE A 52 -11.89 -5.60 -3.29
C ILE A 52 -11.55 -4.12 -3.04
N GLY A 53 -12.26 -3.46 -2.13
CA GLY A 53 -12.01 -2.06 -1.79
C GLY A 53 -10.61 -1.84 -1.21
N TRP A 54 -10.15 -2.72 -0.32
CA TRP A 54 -8.83 -2.63 0.28
C TRP A 54 -7.70 -3.06 -0.66
N THR A 55 -7.92 -4.04 -1.53
CA THR A 55 -6.96 -4.41 -2.59
C THR A 55 -6.70 -3.25 -3.53
N LEU A 56 -7.76 -2.61 -4.03
CA LEU A 56 -7.63 -1.42 -4.89
C LEU A 56 -7.00 -0.25 -4.11
N GLY A 57 -7.35 -0.11 -2.84
CA GLY A 57 -6.70 0.82 -1.92
C GLY A 57 -5.19 0.59 -1.82
N GLY A 58 -4.73 -0.64 -1.65
CA GLY A 58 -3.30 -0.98 -1.63
C GLY A 58 -2.61 -0.77 -2.98
N LEU A 59 -3.28 -1.05 -4.09
CA LEU A 59 -2.71 -0.86 -5.43
C LEU A 59 -2.47 0.62 -5.75
N ILE A 60 -3.43 1.48 -5.39
CA ILE A 60 -3.36 2.91 -5.70
C ILE A 60 -2.67 3.68 -4.57
N GLY A 61 -2.98 3.37 -3.31
CA GLY A 61 -2.48 4.07 -2.13
C GLY A 61 -1.23 3.47 -1.49
N GLY A 62 -0.77 2.31 -1.96
CA GLY A 62 0.46 1.65 -1.50
C GLY A 62 0.53 1.49 0.03
N ILE A 63 1.70 1.84 0.55
CA ILE A 63 2.05 1.78 1.97
C ILE A 63 1.07 2.53 2.88
N TRP A 64 0.43 3.60 2.38
CA TRP A 64 -0.53 4.39 3.17
C TRP A 64 -1.85 3.66 3.38
N ALA A 65 -2.34 2.97 2.35
CA ALA A 65 -3.55 2.15 2.47
C ALA A 65 -3.30 0.95 3.39
N LEU A 66 -2.13 0.33 3.27
CA LEU A 66 -1.72 -0.76 4.16
C LEU A 66 -1.62 -0.26 5.62
N GLY A 67 -0.96 0.87 5.85
CA GLY A 67 -0.86 1.49 7.18
C GLY A 67 -2.22 1.83 7.78
N ALA A 68 -3.13 2.42 6.99
CA ALA A 68 -4.50 2.68 7.43
C ALA A 68 -5.24 1.39 7.80
N LEU A 69 -5.06 0.32 7.02
CA LEU A 69 -5.68 -0.98 7.30
C LEU A 69 -5.19 -1.59 8.61
N PHE A 70 -3.91 -1.45 8.93
CA PHE A 70 -3.30 -1.88 10.18
C PHE A 70 -3.76 -1.06 11.39
N LEU A 71 -3.89 0.26 11.23
CA LEU A 71 -4.34 1.16 12.29
C LEU A 71 -5.85 1.04 12.56
N LEU A 72 -6.62 0.56 11.59
CA LEU A 72 -8.04 0.35 11.78
C LEU A 72 -8.28 -0.79 12.77
N PRO A 73 -9.02 -0.55 13.87
CA PRO A 73 -9.32 -1.58 14.85
C PRO A 73 -10.13 -2.71 14.21
N GLU A 74 -9.86 -3.95 14.61
CA GLU A 74 -10.63 -5.11 14.17
C GLU A 74 -12.13 -4.82 14.31
N ARG A 75 -12.89 -5.07 13.24
CA ARG A 75 -14.35 -5.02 13.34
C ARG A 75 -14.77 -6.22 14.17
N LYS A 76 -14.83 -6.05 15.49
CA LYS A 76 -15.59 -6.97 16.35
C LYS A 76 -17.02 -6.90 15.81
N THR A 77 -17.47 -7.98 15.15
CA THR A 77 -18.89 -8.19 14.93
C THR A 77 -19.54 -8.00 16.29
N ALA A 78 -20.25 -6.90 16.49
CA ALA A 78 -21.06 -6.71 17.67
C ALA A 78 -22.03 -7.89 17.69
N ARG A 79 -21.75 -8.85 18.57
CA ARG A 79 -22.58 -10.02 18.78
C ARG A 79 -23.81 -9.50 19.54
N THR A 80 -24.78 -8.99 18.81
CA THR A 80 -26.15 -8.78 19.27
C THR A 80 -26.91 -10.08 19.16
#